data_AF-A0A257X182-F1
#
_entry.id   AF-A0A257X182-F1
#
_cell.length_a   1.000
_cell.length_b   1.000
_cell.length_c   1.000
_cell.angle_alpha   90.00
_cell.angle_beta   90.00
_cell.angle_gamma   90.00
#
_symmetry.space_group_name_H-M   'P 1'
#
loop_
_entity.id
_entity.type
_entity.pdbx_description
1 polymer ?
#
loop_
_entity_poly.entity_id
_entity_poly.type
_entity_poly.pdbx_seq_one_letter_code
_entity_poly.pdbx_strand_id
1 'polypeptide(L)' 'MSQPACPMCEMNDVLDHADRFECMTCGHEWPKQELADEPDAERVVKDAYGAVLADGDIVAMIKDLKLKGSN' A
#
# COMPACT_ATOMS: atom_id res chain seq x y z
N MET A 1 20.29 12.80 -2.61
CA MET A 1 19.69 11.72 -3.42
C MET A 1 19.87 10.43 -2.62
N SER A 2 18.87 9.99 -1.86
CA SER A 2 18.93 8.73 -1.11
C SER A 2 18.70 7.58 -2.09
N GLN A 3 19.73 6.80 -2.39
CA GLN A 3 19.57 5.52 -3.07
C GLN A 3 18.92 4.51 -2.10
N PRO A 4 18.06 3.60 -2.58
CA PRO A 4 17.50 2.56 -1.73
C PRO A 4 18.63 1.65 -1.24
N ALA A 5 18.67 1.38 0.06
CA ALA A 5 19.51 0.32 0.59
C ALA A 5 18.93 -1.03 0.17
N CYS A 6 19.80 -2.02 -0.07
CA CYS A 6 19.35 -3.37 -0.35
C CYS A 6 18.58 -3.95 0.85
N PRO A 7 17.38 -4.53 0.68
CA PRO A 7 16.59 -5.08 1.78
C PRO A 7 17.20 -6.34 2.42
N MET A 8 18.17 -6.98 1.76
CA MET A 8 18.77 -8.23 2.23
C MET A 8 20.08 -8.02 2.98
N CYS A 9 20.88 -7.04 2.59
CA CYS A 9 22.21 -6.80 3.16
C CYS A 9 22.41 -5.37 3.67
N GLU A 10 21.40 -4.50 3.55
CA GLU A 10 21.39 -3.10 4.01
C GLU A 10 22.49 -2.20 3.40
N MET A 11 23.18 -2.70 2.38
CA MET A 11 24.23 -1.96 1.66
C MET A 11 23.60 -1.01 0.64
N ASN A 12 24.23 0.15 0.45
CA ASN A 12 23.78 1.17 -0.50
C ASN A 12 24.28 0.94 -1.93
N ASP A 13 24.96 -0.17 -2.18
CA ASP A 13 25.54 -0.49 -3.49
C ASP A 13 24.51 -1.24 -4.35
N VAL A 14 23.61 -0.45 -4.94
CA VAL A 14 22.47 -0.92 -5.74
C VAL A 14 22.57 -0.35 -7.15
N LEU A 15 22.60 -1.26 -8.13
CA LEU A 15 22.54 -0.97 -9.55
C LEU A 15 21.08 -0.80 -9.99
N ASP A 16 20.85 0.28 -10.72
CA ASP A 16 19.56 0.68 -11.25
C ASP A 16 19.44 0.19 -12.71
N HIS A 17 18.58 -0.81 -12.97
CA HIS A 17 18.27 -1.31 -14.33
C HIS A 17 17.05 -0.60 -14.96
N ALA A 18 16.40 -1.12 -16.00
CA ALA A 18 15.12 -0.53 -16.43
C ALA A 18 14.00 -0.84 -15.40
N ASP A 19 13.75 -2.13 -15.16
CA ASP A 19 12.55 -2.58 -14.44
C ASP A 19 12.86 -3.13 -13.02
N ARG A 20 14.14 -3.22 -12.68
CA ARG A 20 14.62 -3.77 -11.39
C ARG A 20 15.79 -3.00 -10.79
N PHE A 21 16.00 -3.24 -9.51
CA PHE A 21 17.21 -2.93 -8.77
C PHE A 21 17.99 -4.21 -8.53
N GLU A 22 19.31 -4.13 -8.57
CA GLU A 22 20.21 -5.25 -8.31
C GLU A 22 21.27 -4.82 -7.31
N CYS A 23 21.47 -5.57 -6.23
CA CYS A 23 22.56 -5.29 -5.29
C CYS A 23 23.88 -5.90 -5.78
N MET A 24 24.90 -5.06 -5.95
CA MET A 24 26.24 -5.49 -6.39
C MET A 24 27.02 -6.26 -5.31
N THR A 25 26.57 -6.20 -4.06
CA THR A 25 27.23 -6.90 -2.94
C THR A 25 26.74 -8.35 -2.78
N CYS A 26 25.42 -8.55 -2.81
CA CYS A 26 24.81 -9.86 -2.53
C CYS A 26 24.12 -10.50 -3.74
N GLY A 27 24.00 -9.79 -4.86
CA GLY A 27 23.33 -10.26 -6.07
C GLY A 27 21.81 -10.30 -5.94
N HIS A 28 21.21 -9.72 -4.88
CA HIS A 28 19.77 -9.69 -4.73
C HIS A 28 19.16 -8.74 -5.76
N GLU A 29 18.24 -9.25 -6.58
CA GLU A 29 17.43 -8.46 -7.50
C GLU A 29 16.01 -8.27 -6.94
N TRP A 30 15.49 -7.05 -7.01
CA TRP A 30 14.11 -6.73 -6.65
C TRP A 30 13.51 -5.77 -7.67
N PRO A 31 12.20 -5.86 -7.94
CA PRO A 31 11.57 -4.98 -8.91
C PRO A 31 11.74 -3.52 -8.47
N LYS A 32 12.04 -2.65 -9.43
CA LYS A 32 11.68 -1.26 -9.26
C LYS A 32 10.18 -1.30 -9.19
N GLN A 33 9.61 -0.85 -8.09
CA GLN A 33 8.17 -0.71 -8.03
C GLN A 33 7.83 0.37 -9.07
N GLU A 34 7.64 -0.05 -10.33
CA GLU A 34 6.73 0.64 -11.20
C GLU A 34 5.47 0.72 -10.36
N LEU A 35 5.09 1.95 -10.03
CA LEU A 35 3.71 2.31 -9.86
C LEU A 35 3.02 2.00 -11.20
N ALA A 36 2.98 0.72 -11.58
CA ALA A 36 1.99 0.18 -12.46
C ALA A 36 0.72 0.38 -11.66
N ASP A 37 0.11 1.54 -11.88
CA ASP A 37 -1.33 1.67 -12.02
C ASP A 37 -2.03 0.61 -11.17
N GLU A 38 -1.98 0.76 -9.84
CA GLU A 38 -3.07 0.25 -9.04
C GLU A 38 -4.23 1.11 -9.56
N PRO A 39 -5.15 0.58 -10.40
CA PRO A 39 -6.37 1.34 -10.63
C PRO A 39 -6.91 1.55 -9.23
N ASP A 40 -7.02 2.83 -8.83
CA ASP A 40 -7.63 3.32 -7.60
C ASP A 40 -8.34 2.17 -6.91
N ALA A 41 -7.67 1.49 -5.97
CA ALA A 41 -8.19 0.26 -5.40
C ALA A 41 -9.44 0.69 -4.65
N GLU A 42 -10.55 0.60 -5.37
CA GLU A 42 -11.78 1.35 -5.12
C GLU A 42 -12.10 1.09 -3.67
N ARG A 43 -12.03 2.13 -2.83
CA ARG A 43 -11.95 1.97 -1.38
C ARG A 43 -13.09 1.07 -0.93
N VAL A 44 -12.80 -0.21 -0.68
CA VAL A 44 -13.84 -1.21 -0.44
C VAL A 44 -14.38 -0.99 0.96
N VAL A 45 -15.45 -0.21 1.07
CA VAL A 45 -16.16 0.01 2.32
C VAL A 45 -17.03 -1.20 2.59
N LYS A 46 -16.82 -1.86 3.73
CA LYS A 46 -17.63 -3.00 4.16
C LYS A 46 -18.39 -2.68 5.43
N ASP A 47 -19.56 -3.28 5.59
CA ASP A 47 -20.31 -3.22 6.83
C ASP A 47 -19.73 -4.15 7.91
N ALA A 48 -20.35 -4.15 9.09
CA ALA A 48 -19.93 -5.00 10.22
C ALA A 48 -20.12 -6.52 9.99
N TYR A 49 -20.85 -6.91 8.95
CA TYR A 49 -21.11 -8.30 8.55
C TYR A 49 -20.26 -8.72 7.33
N GLY A 50 -19.46 -7.82 6.77
CA GLY A 50 -18.57 -8.06 5.64
C GLY A 50 -19.20 -7.83 4.26
N ALA A 51 -20.41 -7.27 4.18
CA ALA A 51 -21.03 -6.88 2.92
C ALA A 51 -20.34 -5.62 2.37
N VAL A 52 -20.06 -5.60 1.07
CA VAL A 52 -19.52 -4.42 0.36
C VAL A 52 -20.64 -3.42 0.15
N LEU A 53 -20.42 -2.18 0.59
CA LEU A 53 -21.39 -1.10 0.51
C LEU A 53 -21.15 -0.27 -0.77
N ALA A 54 -22.24 0.17 -1.39
CA ALA A 54 -22.22 1.06 -2.55
C ALA A 54 -22.89 2.41 -2.23
N ASP A 55 -22.64 3.40 -3.07
CA ASP A 55 -23.30 4.71 -2.95
C ASP A 55 -24.82 4.58 -3.07
N GLY A 56 -25.53 5.07 -2.06
CA GLY A 56 -27.00 5.02 -1.97
C GLY A 56 -27.53 3.96 -1.00
N ASP A 57 -26.67 3.14 -0.39
CA ASP A 57 -27.08 2.20 0.65
C ASP A 57 -27.40 2.91 1.98
N ILE A 58 -28.42 2.40 2.68
CA ILE A 58 -28.81 2.88 4.00
C ILE A 58 -28.08 2.04 5.06
N VAL A 59 -27.19 2.67 5.83
CA VAL A 59 -26.44 2.02 6.92
C VAL A 59 -26.98 2.39 8.29
N ALA A 60 -26.95 1.44 9.23
CA ALA A 60 -27.29 1.66 10.63
C ALA A 60 -26.13 1.28 11.55
N MET A 61 -25.93 2.05 12.63
CA MET A 61 -24.91 1.73 13.63
C MET A 61 -25.38 0.57 14.52
N ILE A 62 -24.58 -0.49 14.60
CA ILE A 62 -24.84 -1.65 15.47
C ILE A 62 -24.21 -1.52 16.87
N LYS A 63 -23.32 -0.53 17.07
CA LYS A 63 -22.61 -0.28 18.33
C LYS A 63 -22.48 1.22 18.54
N ASP A 64 -22.55 1.65 19.79
CA ASP A 64 -22.35 3.05 20.17
C ASP A 64 -20.90 3.48 19.91
N LEU A 65 -20.74 4.54 19.11
CA LEU A 65 -19.47 5.20 18.89
C LEU A 65 -19.51 6.54 19.63
N LYS A 66 -18.57 6.75 20.54
CA LYS A 66 -18.36 8.07 21.15
C LYS A 66 -17.80 9.03 20.10
N LEU A 67 -18.68 9.81 19.48
CA LEU A 67 -18.28 10.88 18.56
C LEU A 67 -17.63 12.01 19.36
N LYS A 68 -16.39 12.36 19.01
CA LYS A 68 -15.74 13.57 19.51
C LYS A 68 -16.13 14.72 18.58
N GLY A 69 -17.13 15.48 18.98
CA GLY A 69 -17.60 16.67 18.24
C GLY A 69 -18.78 16.37 17.32
N SER A 70 -19.98 16.31 17.89
CA SER A 70 -21.16 16.79 17.17
C SER A 70 -21.26 18.29 17.47
N ASN A 71 -21.37 19.10 16.42
CA ASN A 71 -21.67 20.53 16.52
C ASN A 71 -23.10 20.71 17.05
#